data_AF-A0A542AXY5-F1
#
_entry.id   AF-A0A542AXY5-F1
#
_cell.length_a   1.000
_cell.length_b   1.000
_cell.length_c   1.000
_cell.angle_alpha   90.00
_cell.angle_beta   90.00
_cell.angle_gamma   90.00
#
_symmetry.space_group_name_H-M   'P 1'
#
loop_
_entity.id
_entity.type
_entity.pdbx_description
1 polymer ?
#
loop_
_entity_poly.entity_id
_entity_poly.type
_entity_poly.pdbx_seq_one_letter_code
_entity_poly.pdbx_strand_id
1 'polypeptide(L)'
;MSCSSLEKKSKTNENTNRKEVHPYKVLINDFEKNKLHKIYPNLETSKAYHRLLKDILDRKIEISDLKTKMGKTLFQNTLKKELQCSTDSVWIDENLSIVHLKEKCWDYSTQNYKYKNSDFGYFKPGMDKDSIVKSFKNKISFNYYSNYINELKSHDPKSDFLNDYIYLKEAAGDIAFYIIAENMIKANVSFNQQIIKRIFITEIVYN
;
A
#
# COMPACT_ATOMS: atom_id res chain seq x y z
N MET A 1 -11.59 -57.74 -26.35
CA MET A 1 -10.83 -56.55 -26.78
C MET A 1 -11.13 -55.46 -25.76
N SER A 2 -10.48 -55.44 -24.60
CA SER A 2 -9.12 -54.93 -24.30
C SER A 2 -8.99 -53.41 -24.44
N CYS A 3 -8.87 -52.75 -23.27
CA CYS A 3 -8.09 -51.55 -22.89
C CYS A 3 -8.15 -50.29 -23.78
N SER A 4 -8.30 -49.09 -23.24
CA SER A 4 -7.34 -48.54 -22.27
C SER A 4 -7.84 -47.27 -21.57
N SER A 5 -7.31 -47.13 -20.36
CA SER A 5 -7.36 -46.01 -19.44
C SER A 5 -7.14 -44.63 -20.06
N LEU A 6 -8.00 -43.68 -19.71
CA LEU A 6 -7.66 -42.25 -19.76
C LEU A 6 -6.57 -41.99 -18.72
N GLU A 7 -5.33 -42.01 -19.20
CA GLU A 7 -4.15 -41.62 -18.46
C GLU A 7 -4.29 -40.20 -17.93
N LYS A 8 -4.08 -40.08 -16.62
CA LYS A 8 -3.63 -38.87 -15.94
C LYS A 8 -2.51 -38.20 -16.75
N LYS A 9 -2.81 -37.14 -17.48
CA LYS A 9 -1.79 -36.13 -17.80
C LYS A 9 -1.63 -35.23 -16.58
N SER A 10 -0.88 -35.73 -15.59
CA SER A 10 -0.14 -34.85 -14.71
C SER A 10 0.74 -33.98 -15.60
N LYS A 11 0.39 -32.70 -15.77
CA LYS A 11 1.37 -31.71 -16.21
C LYS A 11 2.32 -31.50 -15.05
N THR A 12 3.34 -32.34 -15.09
CA THR A 12 4.69 -32.18 -14.61
C THR A 12 5.01 -30.77 -14.15
N ASN A 13 5.48 -30.69 -12.91
CA ASN A 13 6.34 -29.65 -12.38
C ASN A 13 7.42 -29.27 -13.41
N GLU A 14 7.16 -28.22 -14.19
CA GLU A 14 8.24 -27.45 -14.78
C GLU A 14 8.76 -26.49 -13.73
N ASN A 15 9.88 -26.91 -13.17
CA ASN A 15 10.77 -26.22 -12.26
C ASN A 15 11.08 -24.80 -12.78
N THR A 16 10.21 -23.84 -12.49
CA THR A 16 10.46 -22.42 -12.76
C THR A 16 11.22 -21.85 -11.57
N ASN A 17 12.53 -22.11 -11.56
CA ASN A 17 13.51 -21.37 -10.76
C ASN A 17 13.66 -19.91 -11.22
N ARG A 18 12.56 -19.24 -11.61
CA ARG A 18 12.49 -17.78 -11.59
C ARG A 18 12.24 -17.43 -10.13
N LYS A 19 13.28 -17.04 -9.40
CA LYS A 19 13.11 -16.36 -8.11
C LYS A 19 12.08 -15.27 -8.33
N GLU A 20 10.86 -15.46 -7.86
CA GLU A 20 9.77 -14.51 -8.05
C GLU A 20 10.20 -13.22 -7.36
N VAL A 21 10.66 -12.24 -8.14
CA VAL A 21 11.18 -11.00 -7.57
C VAL A 21 9.99 -10.21 -7.09
N HIS A 22 9.77 -10.23 -5.78
CA HIS A 22 8.67 -9.53 -5.15
C HIS A 22 8.63 -8.06 -5.63
N PRO A 23 7.48 -7.53 -6.12
CA PRO A 23 7.38 -6.17 -6.64
C PRO A 23 7.93 -5.08 -5.69
N TYR A 24 7.75 -5.22 -4.38
CA TYR A 24 8.37 -4.34 -3.39
C TYR A 24 9.90 -4.26 -3.50
N LYS A 25 10.59 -5.39 -3.73
CA LYS A 25 12.05 -5.42 -3.87
C LYS A 25 12.49 -4.67 -5.12
N VAL A 26 11.77 -4.82 -6.23
CA VAL A 26 12.04 -4.06 -7.46
C VAL A 26 11.86 -2.57 -7.20
N LEU A 27 10.78 -2.19 -6.53
CA LEU A 27 10.47 -0.80 -6.22
C LEU A 27 11.51 -0.14 -5.30
N ILE A 28 11.93 -0.84 -4.25
CA ILE A 28 12.97 -0.38 -3.32
C ILE A 28 14.30 -0.21 -4.06
N ASN A 29 14.74 -1.22 -4.82
CA ASN A 29 16.01 -1.16 -5.53
C ASN A 29 16.04 -0.03 -6.56
N ASP A 30 14.93 0.18 -7.27
CA ASP A 30 14.78 1.29 -8.22
C ASP A 30 14.92 2.64 -7.52
N PHE A 31 14.20 2.81 -6.42
CA PHE A 31 14.25 4.04 -5.63
C PHE A 31 15.65 4.30 -5.08
N GLU A 32 16.28 3.29 -4.47
CA GLU A 32 17.61 3.43 -3.86
C GLU A 32 18.64 3.84 -4.92
N LYS A 33 18.64 3.16 -6.06
CA LYS A 33 19.57 3.42 -7.17
C LYS A 33 19.32 4.75 -7.87
N ASN A 34 18.06 5.06 -8.16
CA ASN A 34 17.71 6.17 -9.05
C ASN A 34 17.32 7.46 -8.34
N LYS A 35 17.15 7.43 -7.01
CA LYS A 35 16.78 8.60 -6.20
C LYS A 35 17.68 8.73 -4.98
N LEU A 36 17.61 7.78 -4.03
CA LEU A 36 18.24 7.91 -2.73
C LEU A 36 19.75 8.18 -2.84
N HIS A 37 20.47 7.33 -3.58
CA HIS A 37 21.93 7.45 -3.74
C HIS A 37 22.35 8.52 -4.76
N LYS A 38 21.41 9.11 -5.51
CA LYS A 38 21.71 10.32 -6.29
C LYS A 38 21.68 11.57 -5.42
N ILE A 39 20.75 11.63 -4.47
CA ILE A 39 20.64 12.73 -3.51
C ILE A 39 21.77 12.63 -2.47
N TYR A 40 22.07 11.41 -2.01
CA TYR A 40 23.09 11.14 -0.99
C TYR A 40 24.12 10.10 -1.46
N PRO A 41 25.06 10.46 -2.37
CA PRO A 41 25.99 9.51 -2.96
C PRO A 41 26.99 8.91 -1.96
N ASN A 42 27.34 9.66 -0.92
CA ASN A 42 28.36 9.26 0.06
C ASN A 42 27.78 8.74 1.38
N LEU A 43 26.46 8.60 1.49
CA LEU A 43 25.81 8.06 2.67
C LEU A 43 25.49 6.58 2.48
N GLU A 44 25.75 5.79 3.53
CA GLU A 44 25.20 4.44 3.63
C GLU A 44 23.67 4.48 3.53
N THR A 45 23.08 3.47 2.89
CA THR A 45 21.65 3.43 2.55
C THR A 45 20.74 3.73 3.74
N SER A 46 20.99 3.13 4.92
CA SER A 46 20.19 3.38 6.12
C SER A 46 20.25 4.85 6.57
N LYS A 47 21.46 5.43 6.61
CA LYS A 47 21.66 6.85 6.95
C LYS A 47 21.04 7.78 5.91
N ALA A 48 21.11 7.40 4.63
CA ALA A 48 20.48 8.14 3.54
C ALA A 48 18.95 8.18 3.70
N TYR A 49 18.30 7.07 4.06
CA TYR A 49 16.87 7.07 4.37
C TYR A 49 16.52 7.99 5.54
N HIS A 50 17.24 7.88 6.67
CA HIS A 50 16.99 8.77 7.81
C HIS A 50 17.19 10.24 7.45
N ARG A 51 18.20 10.57 6.64
CA ARG A 51 18.41 11.93 6.17
C ARG A 51 17.28 12.40 5.27
N LEU A 52 16.83 11.53 4.36
CA LEU A 52 15.71 11.82 3.48
C LEU A 52 14.42 12.08 4.23
N LEU A 53 14.09 11.28 5.26
CA LEU A 53 12.89 11.53 6.08
C LEU A 53 12.89 12.93 6.69
N LYS A 54 14.04 13.36 7.24
CA LYS A 54 14.19 14.70 7.80
C LYS A 54 14.04 15.77 6.73
N ASP A 55 14.70 15.59 5.58
CA ASP A 55 14.64 16.57 4.50
C ASP A 55 13.22 16.65 3.86
N ILE A 56 12.42 15.57 3.89
CA ILE A 56 10.99 15.59 3.53
C ILE A 56 10.18 16.42 4.53
N LEU A 57 10.33 16.17 5.83
CA LEU A 57 9.59 16.90 6.87
C LEU A 57 9.98 18.38 6.94
N ASP A 58 11.25 18.69 6.71
CA ASP A 58 11.79 20.05 6.60
C ASP A 58 11.39 20.73 5.27
N ARG A 59 10.64 20.05 4.39
CA ARG A 59 10.22 20.54 3.07
C ARG A 59 11.37 20.94 2.15
N LYS A 60 12.53 20.31 2.31
CA LYS A 60 13.70 20.49 1.42
C LYS A 60 13.59 19.62 0.18
N ILE A 61 12.78 18.57 0.24
CA ILE A 61 12.53 17.64 -0.86
C ILE A 61 11.04 17.43 -1.03
N GLU A 62 10.55 17.68 -2.24
CA GLU A 62 9.17 17.38 -2.63
C GLU A 62 9.03 15.88 -2.95
N ILE A 63 7.97 15.25 -2.45
CA ILE A 63 7.73 13.80 -2.65
C ILE A 63 7.52 13.46 -4.13
N SER A 64 6.95 14.39 -4.91
CA SER A 64 6.79 14.21 -6.36
C SER A 64 8.12 13.91 -7.07
N ASP A 65 9.21 14.49 -6.58
CA ASP A 65 10.54 14.38 -7.17
C ASP A 65 11.20 13.04 -6.83
N LEU A 66 10.67 12.33 -5.83
CA LEU A 66 11.10 11.00 -5.43
C LEU A 66 10.49 9.89 -6.29
N LYS A 67 9.35 10.15 -6.97
CA LYS A 67 8.67 9.13 -7.78
C LYS A 67 9.43 8.89 -9.10
N THR A 68 9.96 7.69 -9.31
CA THR A 68 10.54 7.26 -10.62
C THR A 68 9.44 6.86 -11.62
N LYS A 69 9.72 6.91 -12.93
CA LYS A 69 8.78 6.45 -13.96
C LYS A 69 8.47 4.95 -13.80
N MET A 70 9.50 4.12 -13.62
CA MET A 70 9.33 2.68 -13.43
C MET A 70 8.52 2.38 -12.17
N GLY A 71 8.88 3.00 -11.04
CA GLY A 71 8.16 2.78 -9.79
C GLY A 71 6.72 3.27 -9.84
N LYS A 72 6.41 4.37 -10.55
CA LYS A 72 5.02 4.81 -10.78
C LYS A 72 4.23 3.72 -11.50
N THR A 73 4.78 3.17 -12.59
CA THR A 73 4.14 2.09 -13.35
C THR A 73 3.94 0.84 -12.52
N LEU A 74 4.98 0.40 -11.79
CA LEU A 74 4.93 -0.80 -10.95
C LEU A 74 3.92 -0.64 -9.80
N PHE A 75 3.91 0.53 -9.15
CA PHE A 75 2.96 0.81 -8.09
C PHE A 75 1.53 0.79 -8.61
N GLN A 76 1.23 1.55 -9.67
CA GLN A 76 -0.14 1.63 -10.21
C GLN A 76 -0.65 0.29 -10.75
N ASN A 77 0.20 -0.49 -11.44
CA ASN A 77 -0.24 -1.70 -12.13
C ASN A 77 -0.23 -2.95 -11.24
N THR A 78 0.58 -2.96 -10.18
CA THR A 78 0.79 -4.17 -9.37
C THR A 78 0.42 -3.94 -7.92
N LEU A 79 1.09 -2.99 -7.24
CA LEU A 79 0.96 -2.84 -5.80
C LEU A 79 -0.32 -2.14 -5.36
N LYS A 80 -0.88 -1.26 -6.21
CA LYS A 80 -2.10 -0.53 -5.90
C LYS A 80 -3.26 -1.48 -5.57
N LYS A 81 -3.43 -2.53 -6.37
CA LYS A 81 -4.47 -3.55 -6.16
C LYS A 81 -4.25 -4.33 -4.86
N GLU A 82 -3.00 -4.51 -4.45
CA GLU A 82 -2.67 -5.14 -3.17
C GLU A 82 -2.99 -4.23 -2.00
N LEU A 83 -2.56 -2.97 -2.05
CA LEU A 83 -2.62 -2.06 -0.92
C LEU A 83 -3.99 -1.38 -0.75
N GLN A 84 -4.79 -1.31 -1.81
CA GLN A 84 -5.95 -0.43 -1.88
C GLN A 84 -7.22 -1.16 -2.32
N CYS A 85 -8.34 -0.77 -1.70
CA CYS A 85 -9.69 -1.07 -2.17
C CYS A 85 -10.22 0.10 -3.00
N SER A 86 -10.95 -0.21 -4.06
CA SER A 86 -11.68 0.78 -4.85
C SER A 86 -13.13 0.88 -4.40
N THR A 87 -13.72 2.05 -4.52
CA THR A 87 -15.17 2.20 -4.33
C THR A 87 -15.93 1.54 -5.49
N ASP A 88 -16.83 0.62 -5.18
CA ASP A 88 -17.68 -0.11 -6.13
C ASP A 88 -19.03 0.60 -6.31
N SER A 89 -19.64 1.03 -5.20
CA SER A 89 -20.91 1.74 -5.20
C SER A 89 -20.95 2.77 -4.07
N VAL A 90 -21.66 3.88 -4.30
CA VAL A 90 -21.91 4.93 -3.32
C VAL A 90 -23.41 5.21 -3.29
N TRP A 91 -23.99 5.25 -2.11
CA TRP A 91 -25.35 5.75 -1.90
C TRP A 91 -25.41 6.61 -0.64
N ILE A 92 -26.46 7.40 -0.53
CA ILE A 92 -26.64 8.38 0.54
C ILE A 92 -28.07 8.25 1.01
N ASP A 93 -28.23 8.28 2.32
CA ASP A 93 -29.55 8.32 2.97
C ASP A 93 -30.35 9.55 2.54
N GLU A 94 -31.67 9.44 2.68
CA GLU A 94 -32.61 10.50 2.29
C GLU A 94 -32.36 11.81 3.04
N ASN A 95 -31.92 11.73 4.30
CA ASN A 95 -31.59 12.88 5.15
C ASN A 95 -30.18 13.44 4.90
N LEU A 96 -29.43 12.90 3.93
CA LEU A 96 -28.07 13.29 3.56
C LEU A 96 -27.03 13.24 4.70
N SER A 97 -27.31 12.51 5.78
CA SER A 97 -26.45 12.47 6.97
C SER A 97 -25.38 11.38 6.91
N ILE A 98 -25.61 10.31 6.15
CA ILE A 98 -24.70 9.17 6.02
C ILE A 98 -24.46 8.87 4.55
N VAL A 99 -23.19 8.73 4.19
CA VAL A 99 -22.75 8.21 2.90
C VAL A 99 -22.29 6.77 3.10
N HIS A 100 -22.89 5.87 2.36
CA HIS A 100 -22.56 4.47 2.37
C HIS A 100 -21.70 4.12 1.17
N LEU A 101 -20.64 3.34 1.42
CA LEU A 101 -19.73 2.86 0.41
C LEU A 101 -19.74 1.35 0.43
N LYS A 102 -19.91 0.75 -0.75
CA LYS A 102 -19.50 -0.62 -1.00
C LYS A 102 -18.12 -0.58 -1.62
N GLU A 103 -17.14 -1.14 -0.93
CA GLU A 103 -15.74 -1.14 -1.34
C GLU A 103 -15.35 -2.50 -1.86
N LYS A 104 -14.57 -2.54 -2.93
CA LYS A 104 -14.08 -3.74 -3.60
C LYS A 104 -12.58 -3.87 -3.36
N CYS A 105 -12.21 -4.94 -2.69
CA CYS A 105 -10.86 -5.23 -2.25
C CYS A 105 -10.38 -6.53 -2.88
N TRP A 106 -9.13 -6.56 -3.36
CA TRP A 106 -8.56 -7.81 -3.87
C TRP A 106 -8.03 -8.67 -2.72
N ASP A 107 -8.46 -9.92 -2.64
CA ASP A 107 -7.96 -10.90 -1.69
C ASP A 107 -6.98 -11.84 -2.38
N TYR A 108 -5.71 -11.78 -1.96
CA TYR A 108 -4.65 -12.62 -2.51
C TYR A 108 -4.75 -14.09 -2.09
N SER A 109 -5.36 -14.37 -0.93
CA SER A 109 -5.53 -15.74 -0.44
C SER A 109 -6.54 -16.52 -1.30
N THR A 110 -7.63 -15.86 -1.71
CA THR A 110 -8.68 -16.49 -2.52
C THR A 110 -8.59 -16.16 -4.02
N GLN A 111 -7.65 -15.30 -4.43
CA GLN A 111 -7.52 -14.79 -5.80
C GLN A 111 -8.84 -14.20 -6.35
N ASN A 112 -9.60 -13.52 -5.49
CA ASN A 112 -10.91 -12.98 -5.85
C ASN A 112 -11.18 -11.64 -5.12
N TYR A 113 -12.25 -10.94 -5.50
CA TYR A 113 -12.66 -9.73 -4.83
C TYR A 113 -13.53 -10.02 -3.60
N LYS A 114 -13.22 -9.35 -2.50
CA LYS A 114 -14.08 -9.21 -1.33
C LYS A 114 -14.72 -7.84 -1.33
N TYR A 115 -15.92 -7.77 -0.77
CA TYR A 115 -16.67 -6.54 -0.60
C TYR A 115 -16.84 -6.24 0.88
N LYS A 116 -16.66 -4.97 1.25
CA LYS A 116 -16.98 -4.45 2.57
C LYS A 116 -17.87 -3.22 2.44
N ASN A 117 -18.71 -3.00 3.44
CA ASN A 117 -19.49 -1.78 3.55
C ASN A 117 -18.84 -0.87 4.57
N SER A 118 -18.83 0.43 4.27
CA SER A 118 -18.28 1.48 5.14
C SER A 118 -19.24 2.66 5.15
N ASP A 119 -19.50 3.20 6.34
CA ASP A 119 -20.42 4.31 6.54
C ASP A 119 -19.65 5.54 7.00
N PHE A 120 -19.96 6.69 6.39
CA PHE A 120 -19.34 7.96 6.70
C PHE A 120 -20.40 8.97 7.09
N GLY A 121 -20.30 9.49 8.31
CA GLY A 121 -21.06 10.67 8.71
C GLY A 121 -20.68 11.84 7.80
N TYR A 122 -21.66 12.40 7.12
CA TYR A 122 -21.48 13.52 6.22
C TYR A 122 -22.24 14.73 6.74
N PHE A 123 -21.49 15.77 7.11
CA PHE A 123 -22.06 17.03 7.56
C PHE A 123 -21.39 18.17 6.81
N LYS A 124 -21.89 18.44 5.60
CA LYS A 124 -21.50 19.64 4.86
C LYS A 124 -22.74 20.37 4.35
N PRO A 125 -23.11 21.49 4.98
CA PRO A 125 -24.24 22.30 4.54
C PRO A 125 -24.04 22.77 3.09
N GLY A 126 -25.11 22.73 2.28
CA GLY A 126 -25.16 23.35 0.96
C GLY A 126 -24.52 22.58 -0.19
N MET A 127 -24.12 21.31 -0.01
CA MET A 127 -23.67 20.46 -1.11
C MET A 127 -24.80 19.55 -1.60
N ASP A 128 -25.01 19.47 -2.91
CA ASP A 128 -26.02 18.58 -3.49
C ASP A 128 -25.56 17.11 -3.48
N LYS A 129 -26.54 16.19 -3.59
CA LYS A 129 -26.31 14.74 -3.52
C LYS A 129 -25.28 14.24 -4.54
N ASP A 130 -25.30 14.76 -5.76
CA ASP A 130 -24.41 14.30 -6.84
C ASP A 130 -22.96 14.71 -6.56
N SER A 131 -22.76 15.92 -6.05
CA SER A 131 -21.46 16.40 -5.59
C SER A 131 -20.90 15.52 -4.45
N ILE A 132 -21.75 15.12 -3.50
CA ILE A 132 -21.35 14.19 -2.43
C ILE A 132 -20.97 12.83 -3.02
N VAL A 133 -21.84 12.21 -3.82
CA VAL A 133 -21.57 10.91 -4.47
C VAL A 133 -20.26 10.95 -5.26
N LYS A 134 -20.04 12.02 -6.03
CA LYS A 134 -18.83 12.19 -6.85
C LYS A 134 -17.56 12.27 -6.00
N SER A 135 -17.62 12.91 -4.82
CA SER A 135 -16.48 13.01 -3.90
C SER A 135 -16.07 11.64 -3.32
N PHE A 136 -17.03 10.73 -3.14
CA PHE A 136 -16.77 9.39 -2.60
C PHE A 136 -16.52 8.32 -3.68
N LYS A 137 -16.97 8.54 -4.93
CA LYS A 137 -16.83 7.56 -6.03
C LYS A 137 -15.37 7.16 -6.31
N ASN A 138 -14.44 8.08 -6.13
CA ASN A 138 -13.01 7.84 -6.32
C ASN A 138 -12.26 7.63 -4.99
N LYS A 139 -12.99 7.50 -3.88
CA LYS A 139 -12.36 7.24 -2.60
C LYS A 139 -11.66 5.89 -2.65
N ILE A 140 -10.43 5.91 -2.15
CA ILE A 140 -9.58 4.76 -2.00
C ILE A 140 -9.50 4.48 -0.50
N SER A 141 -9.53 3.21 -0.12
CA SER A 141 -9.27 2.80 1.25
C SER A 141 -8.20 1.72 1.32
N PHE A 142 -7.65 1.52 2.52
CA PHE A 142 -6.67 0.48 2.76
C PHE A 142 -7.27 -0.92 2.63
N ASN A 143 -6.51 -1.83 2.02
CA ASN A 143 -6.90 -3.22 1.84
C ASN A 143 -6.46 -4.11 3.00
N TYR A 144 -7.39 -4.38 3.91
CA TYR A 144 -7.18 -5.27 5.06
C TYR A 144 -7.10 -6.76 4.71
N TYR A 145 -7.41 -7.15 3.47
CA TYR A 145 -7.28 -8.54 3.00
C TYR A 145 -5.95 -8.79 2.27
N SER A 146 -5.05 -7.81 2.27
CA SER A 146 -3.76 -7.90 1.59
C SER A 146 -2.78 -8.83 2.29
N ASN A 147 -1.91 -9.47 1.50
CA ASN A 147 -0.75 -10.18 2.07
C ASN A 147 0.18 -9.22 2.81
N TYR A 148 0.26 -7.97 2.34
CA TYR A 148 0.99 -6.89 2.99
C TYR A 148 0.61 -6.69 4.47
N ILE A 149 -0.67 -6.51 4.80
CA ILE A 149 -1.07 -6.32 6.21
C ILE A 149 -0.86 -7.59 7.04
N ASN A 150 -1.04 -8.77 6.45
CA ASN A 150 -0.79 -10.04 7.12
C ASN A 150 0.70 -10.20 7.46
N GLU A 151 1.60 -9.86 6.53
CA GLU A 151 3.05 -9.85 6.75
C GLU A 151 3.45 -8.85 7.83
N LEU A 152 2.85 -7.66 7.83
CA LEU A 152 3.07 -6.66 8.90
C LEU A 152 2.61 -7.20 10.27
N LYS A 153 1.46 -7.87 10.32
CA LYS A 153 0.91 -8.42 11.56
C LYS A 153 1.75 -9.57 12.11
N SER A 154 2.32 -10.40 11.24
CA SER A 154 3.14 -11.57 11.60
C SER A 154 4.63 -11.27 11.74
N HIS A 155 5.09 -10.03 11.45
CA HIS A 155 6.49 -9.67 11.54
C HIS A 155 7.04 -9.83 12.97
N ASP A 156 8.18 -10.51 13.09
CA ASP A 156 8.89 -10.77 14.34
C ASP A 156 10.40 -10.47 14.17
N PRO A 157 11.04 -9.67 15.04
CA PRO A 157 10.44 -8.92 16.14
C PRO A 157 9.58 -7.75 15.65
N LYS A 158 8.44 -7.57 16.30
CA LYS A 158 7.54 -6.45 16.02
C LYS A 158 7.99 -5.22 16.81
N SER A 159 8.35 -4.14 16.10
CA SER A 159 8.68 -2.87 16.74
C SER A 159 7.42 -2.11 17.15
N ASP A 160 7.55 -1.22 18.14
CA ASP A 160 6.47 -0.33 18.57
C ASP A 160 5.91 0.48 17.38
N PHE A 161 6.81 0.95 16.49
CA PHE A 161 6.42 1.60 15.24
C PHE A 161 5.46 0.77 14.39
N LEU A 162 5.73 -0.53 14.24
CA LEU A 162 4.88 -1.39 13.41
C LEU A 162 3.50 -1.59 14.06
N ASN A 163 3.44 -1.72 15.39
CA ASN A 163 2.16 -1.80 16.10
C ASN A 163 1.34 -0.52 15.91
N ASP A 164 1.95 0.64 16.12
CA ASP A 164 1.30 1.94 15.94
C ASP A 164 0.86 2.16 14.50
N TYR A 165 1.71 1.79 13.53
CA TYR A 165 1.38 1.89 12.11
C TYR A 165 0.17 1.03 11.74
N ILE A 166 0.12 -0.22 12.18
CA ILE A 166 -1.02 -1.12 11.95
C ILE A 166 -2.28 -0.56 12.60
N TYR A 167 -2.19 -0.12 13.85
CA TYR A 167 -3.31 0.46 14.58
C TYR A 167 -3.88 1.69 13.87
N LEU A 168 -3.02 2.63 13.46
CA LEU A 168 -3.44 3.82 12.73
C LEU A 168 -4.07 3.46 11.38
N LYS A 169 -3.52 2.46 10.67
CA LYS A 169 -4.09 1.99 9.41
C LYS A 169 -5.48 1.43 9.63
N GLU A 170 -5.68 0.60 10.65
CA GLU A 170 -6.99 0.03 11.00
C GLU A 170 -8.02 1.07 11.43
N ALA A 171 -7.60 2.10 12.17
CA ALA A 171 -8.49 3.14 12.66
C ALA A 171 -8.86 4.19 11.60
N ALA A 172 -7.88 4.66 10.82
CA ALA A 172 -8.05 5.80 9.92
C ALA A 172 -8.08 5.43 8.43
N GLY A 173 -7.60 4.23 8.06
CA GLY A 173 -7.42 3.81 6.69
C GLY A 173 -6.25 4.53 6.02
N ASP A 174 -6.54 5.63 5.32
CA ASP A 174 -5.50 6.43 4.66
C ASP A 174 -4.93 7.45 5.66
N ILE A 175 -3.60 7.48 5.77
CA ILE A 175 -2.89 8.31 6.74
C ILE A 175 -2.00 9.25 5.95
N ALA A 176 -2.01 10.53 6.29
CA ALA A 176 -1.15 11.49 5.64
C ALA A 176 0.33 11.12 5.83
N PHE A 177 1.12 11.19 4.75
CA PHE A 177 2.51 10.73 4.74
C PHE A 177 3.38 11.35 5.85
N TYR A 178 3.12 12.61 6.23
CA TYR A 178 3.91 13.31 7.23
C TYR A 178 3.73 12.71 8.62
N ILE A 179 2.53 12.19 8.94
CA ILE A 179 2.27 11.49 10.21
C ILE A 179 3.11 10.21 10.27
N ILE A 180 3.16 9.47 9.16
CA ILE A 180 3.95 8.24 9.06
C ILE A 180 5.45 8.57 9.19
N ALA A 181 5.93 9.61 8.49
CA ALA A 181 7.32 10.04 8.54
C ALA A 181 7.72 10.51 9.95
N GLU A 182 6.89 11.29 10.63
CA GLU A 182 7.14 11.70 12.02
C GLU A 182 7.22 10.51 12.97
N ASN A 183 6.30 9.54 12.84
CA ASN A 183 6.30 8.34 13.68
C ASN A 183 7.53 7.47 13.41
N MET A 184 7.96 7.35 12.16
CA MET A 184 9.22 6.67 11.80
C MET A 184 10.44 7.32 12.46
N ILE A 185 10.50 8.66 12.51
CA ILE A 185 11.59 9.38 13.18
C ILE A 185 11.53 9.18 14.70
N LYS A 186 10.36 9.37 15.31
CA LYS A 186 10.17 9.24 16.77
C LYS A 186 10.56 7.85 17.26
N ALA A 187 10.18 6.81 16.52
CA ALA A 187 10.51 5.43 16.84
C ALA A 187 11.93 5.01 16.42
N ASN A 188 12.71 5.89 15.80
CA ASN A 188 14.06 5.62 15.31
C ASN A 188 14.16 4.30 14.51
N VAL A 189 13.26 4.14 13.53
CA VAL A 189 13.11 2.86 12.80
C VAL A 189 14.40 2.43 12.10
N SER A 190 14.66 1.12 12.05
CA SER A 190 15.84 0.60 11.36
C SER A 190 15.56 0.40 9.87
N PHE A 191 16.13 1.25 9.01
CA PHE A 191 16.09 1.06 7.56
C PHE A 191 16.93 -0.12 7.05
N ASN A 192 17.56 -0.90 7.92
CA ASN A 192 18.10 -2.21 7.52
C ASN A 192 16.98 -3.26 7.37
N GLN A 193 15.82 -3.03 8.00
CA GLN A 193 14.66 -3.90 7.88
C GLN A 193 13.91 -3.61 6.57
N GLN A 194 13.71 -4.66 5.77
CA GLN A 194 13.00 -4.55 4.49
C GLN A 194 11.56 -4.05 4.67
N ILE A 195 10.89 -4.45 5.75
CA ILE A 195 9.50 -4.03 6.01
C ILE A 195 9.39 -2.51 6.24
N ILE A 196 10.38 -1.90 6.90
CA ILE A 196 10.45 -0.46 7.13
C ILE A 196 10.67 0.28 5.81
N LYS A 197 11.58 -0.21 4.95
CA LYS A 197 11.76 0.34 3.60
C LYS A 197 10.49 0.24 2.77
N ARG A 198 9.76 -0.88 2.87
CA ARG A 198 8.48 -1.06 2.17
C ARG A 198 7.47 -0.01 2.59
N ILE A 199 7.22 0.16 3.89
CA ILE A 199 6.30 1.17 4.43
C ILE A 199 6.71 2.56 3.92
N PHE A 200 7.98 2.94 4.02
CA PHE A 200 8.45 4.25 3.54
C PHE A 200 8.12 4.45 2.06
N ILE A 201 8.46 3.46 1.23
CA ILE A 201 8.27 3.58 -0.22
C ILE A 201 6.78 3.60 -0.59
N THR A 202 5.97 2.71 0.00
CA THR A 202 4.55 2.63 -0.37
C THR A 202 3.77 3.81 0.15
N GLU A 203 4.00 4.22 1.40
CA GLU A 203 3.17 5.21 2.09
C GLU A 203 3.64 6.65 1.93
N ILE A 204 4.95 6.87 1.89
CA ILE A 204 5.51 8.22 1.80
C ILE A 204 5.83 8.56 0.35
N VAL A 205 6.45 7.64 -0.39
CA VAL A 205 6.89 7.96 -1.75
C VAL A 205 5.79 7.77 -2.78
N TYR A 206 5.00 6.69 -2.76
CA TYR A 206 4.14 6.32 -3.89
C TYR A 206 2.62 6.46 -3.69
N ASN A 207 2.12 6.45 -2.44
CA ASN A 207 0.69 6.66 -2.15
C ASN A 207 0.17 7.97 -2.77
#